data_AF-A0A3S0F8L8-F1
#
_entry.id   AF-A0A3S0F8L8-F1
#
_cell.length_a   1.000
_cell.length_b   1.000
_cell.length_c   1.000
_cell.angle_alpha   90.00
_cell.angle_beta   90.00
_cell.angle_gamma   90.00
#
_symmetry.space_group_name_H-M   'P 1'
#
loop_
_entity.id
_entity.type
_entity.pdbx_description
1 polymer ?
#
loop_
_entity_poly.entity_id
_entity_poly.type
_entity_poly.pdbx_seq_one_letter_code
_entity_poly.pdbx_strand_id
1 'polypeptide(L)'
;MQAALHRASRAYRSVHPAARLLTPLTAALIALAAPPCALAATAPAATEATPPSFALPARPSEMLRAPETTWAPVMAGVASAMDERAKALDLLSKPALIEYQTQRTVFAQARRDWPAVFDAVRKTRELQESESARHMAGLLNEVLARHAQAGGDAAALTRLLRDQVLAMPWTAVEPAVLTLRDQLAGMKVEAVDNFVVNRLDLSASVSDNKATVGFLIQLLAMRFQVLEVLPKRDALVAALDDAIAQRKAEPAAAARQ
;
A
#
# COMPACT_ATOMS: atom_id res chain seq x y z
N MET A 1 -16.00 -56.62 42.07
CA MET A 1 -16.52 -56.32 40.72
C MET A 1 -16.24 -54.85 40.42
N GLN A 2 -15.05 -54.41 40.00
CA GLN A 2 -14.10 -54.94 39.02
C GLN A 2 -14.60 -54.83 37.56
N ALA A 3 -14.05 -53.82 36.88
CA ALA A 3 -13.59 -53.77 35.48
C ALA A 3 -14.58 -53.87 34.30
N ALA A 4 -14.61 -52.80 33.47
CA ALA A 4 -14.50 -52.76 32.00
C ALA A 4 -15.01 -51.38 31.51
N LEU A 5 -14.23 -50.30 31.31
CA LEU A 5 -13.03 -50.04 30.49
C LEU A 5 -13.13 -50.44 29.01
N HIS A 6 -13.26 -49.38 28.19
CA HIS A 6 -12.50 -49.10 26.96
C HIS A 6 -12.55 -50.08 25.77
N ARG A 7 -13.09 -49.62 24.62
CA ARG A 7 -12.32 -49.17 23.42
C ARG A 7 -13.17 -49.08 22.16
N ALA A 8 -12.73 -48.15 21.30
CA ALA A 8 -12.90 -48.07 19.84
C ALA A 8 -14.31 -47.71 19.33
N SER A 9 -14.50 -46.73 18.45
CA SER A 9 -13.76 -46.59 17.19
C SER A 9 -13.80 -45.15 16.67
N ARG A 10 -12.61 -44.57 16.43
CA ARG A 10 -12.43 -43.41 15.55
C ARG A 10 -12.73 -43.85 14.11
N ALA A 11 -13.52 -43.07 13.37
CA ALA A 11 -13.57 -43.19 11.92
C ALA A 11 -13.94 -41.84 11.27
N TYR A 12 -12.99 -41.35 10.47
CA TYR A 12 -13.13 -40.43 9.34
C TYR A 12 -13.55 -38.97 9.58
N ARG A 13 -12.54 -38.14 9.90
CA ARG A 13 -12.48 -36.75 9.43
C ARG A 13 -12.04 -36.75 7.96
N SER A 14 -12.97 -36.48 7.05
CA SER A 14 -12.65 -36.03 5.70
C SER A 14 -12.17 -34.58 5.76
N VAL A 15 -10.85 -34.42 5.81
CA VAL A 15 -10.19 -33.13 5.59
C VAL A 15 -10.22 -32.88 4.09
N HIS A 16 -11.13 -32.02 3.62
CA HIS A 16 -11.09 -31.55 2.25
C HIS A 16 -9.81 -30.71 2.03
N PRO A 17 -9.08 -30.95 0.92
CA PRO A 17 -7.87 -30.21 0.62
C PRO A 17 -8.19 -28.74 0.35
N ALA A 18 -7.32 -27.90 0.89
CA ALA A 18 -7.28 -26.46 0.72
C ALA A 18 -7.63 -26.02 -0.71
N ALA A 19 -8.81 -25.41 -0.85
CA ALA A 19 -9.04 -24.44 -1.89
C ALA A 19 -8.05 -23.29 -1.65
N ARG A 20 -6.89 -23.36 -2.32
CA ARG A 20 -5.97 -22.24 -2.46
C ARG A 20 -6.71 -21.18 -3.26
N LEU A 21 -7.42 -20.32 -2.54
CA LEU A 21 -7.88 -19.05 -3.05
C LEU A 21 -6.66 -18.37 -3.66
N LEU A 22 -6.71 -18.15 -4.98
CA LEU A 22 -5.84 -17.23 -5.68
C LEU A 22 -6.03 -15.87 -5.01
N THR A 23 -5.18 -15.58 -4.03
CA THR A 23 -5.13 -14.28 -3.38
C THR A 23 -4.80 -13.28 -4.48
N PRO A 24 -5.72 -12.35 -4.81
CA PRO A 24 -5.45 -11.37 -5.83
C PRO A 24 -4.25 -10.55 -5.35
N LEU A 25 -3.18 -10.57 -6.15
CA LEU A 25 -1.84 -10.01 -5.90
C LEU A 25 -1.84 -8.47 -5.95
N THR A 26 -2.91 -7.84 -5.44
CA THR A 26 -3.27 -6.47 -5.76
C THR A 26 -3.30 -5.60 -4.51
N ALA A 27 -2.63 -4.45 -4.60
CA ALA A 27 -2.54 -3.38 -3.59
C ALA A 27 -1.51 -3.54 -2.44
N ALA A 28 -0.52 -4.43 -2.58
CA ALA A 28 0.48 -4.66 -1.53
C ALA A 28 1.44 -3.47 -1.27
N LEU A 29 1.62 -2.56 -2.23
CA LEU A 29 2.58 -1.46 -2.04
C LEU A 29 2.08 -0.32 -1.14
N ILE A 30 0.78 -0.27 -0.84
CA ILE A 30 0.20 0.81 -0.01
C ILE A 30 -0.31 0.27 1.33
N ALA A 31 -0.35 -1.05 1.50
CA ALA A 31 -0.87 -1.72 2.70
C ALA A 31 0.11 -2.74 3.30
N LEU A 32 1.42 -2.52 3.24
CA LEU A 32 2.43 -3.42 3.85
C LEU A 32 2.38 -3.48 5.39
N ALA A 33 1.41 -2.84 6.05
CA ALA A 33 1.22 -2.89 7.50
C ALA A 33 -0.23 -3.15 7.95
N ALA A 34 -1.19 -3.28 7.04
CA ALA A 34 -2.57 -3.59 7.42
C ALA A 34 -2.94 -4.97 6.85
N PRO A 35 -3.29 -5.97 7.69
CA PRO A 35 -3.92 -7.18 7.16
C PRO A 35 -5.11 -6.74 6.31
N PRO A 36 -5.42 -7.42 5.19
CA PRO A 36 -6.64 -7.15 4.46
C PRO A 36 -7.78 -7.34 5.46
N CYS A 37 -8.35 -6.23 5.95
CA CYS A 37 -9.61 -6.29 6.66
C CYS A 37 -10.58 -6.86 5.64
N ALA A 38 -10.82 -8.17 5.78
CA ALA A 38 -11.96 -8.82 5.16
C ALA A 38 -13.16 -7.92 5.45
N LEU A 39 -13.90 -7.60 4.39
CA LEU A 39 -15.19 -6.91 4.46
C LEU A 39 -16.13 -7.75 5.33
N ALA A 40 -16.02 -7.59 6.65
CA ALA A 40 -16.72 -8.37 7.66
C ALA A 40 -17.03 -7.46 8.84
N ALA A 41 -18.13 -6.72 8.70
CA ALA A 41 -19.13 -6.49 9.72
C ALA A 41 -20.13 -5.45 9.20
N THR A 42 -21.30 -5.93 8.80
CA THR A 42 -22.49 -5.11 8.55
C THR A 42 -22.93 -4.50 9.88
N ALA A 43 -22.35 -3.37 10.26
CA ALA A 43 -22.90 -2.54 11.32
C ALA A 43 -24.24 -1.95 10.82
N PRO A 44 -25.26 -1.81 11.69
CA PRO A 44 -26.54 -1.25 11.29
C PRO A 44 -26.36 0.18 10.78
N ALA A 45 -27.00 0.45 9.64
CA ALA A 45 -26.95 1.71 8.93
C ALA A 45 -27.42 2.86 9.82
N ALA A 46 -26.46 3.57 10.42
CA ALA A 46 -26.63 5.01 10.57
C ALA A 46 -26.89 5.56 9.15
N THR A 47 -27.79 6.53 9.01
CA THR A 47 -28.14 7.17 7.74
C THR A 47 -26.91 7.93 7.21
N GLU A 48 -25.96 7.18 6.69
CA GLU A 48 -24.68 7.68 6.21
C GLU A 48 -24.99 8.43 4.92
N ALA A 49 -24.69 9.74 4.93
CA ALA A 49 -24.85 10.57 3.76
C ALA A 49 -24.18 9.88 2.57
N THR A 50 -24.88 9.85 1.42
CA THR A 50 -24.33 9.22 0.21
C THR A 50 -22.95 9.80 -0.07
N PRO A 51 -21.89 8.98 -0.11
CA PRO A 51 -20.54 9.48 -0.34
C PRO A 51 -20.48 10.26 -1.65
N PRO A 52 -19.68 11.34 -1.72
CA PRO A 52 -19.53 12.10 -2.95
C PRO A 52 -19.04 11.19 -4.08
N SER A 53 -19.63 11.37 -5.26
CA SER A 53 -19.24 10.67 -6.48
C SER A 53 -18.76 11.67 -7.52
N PHE A 54 -17.78 11.27 -8.32
CA PHE A 54 -17.11 12.11 -9.30
C PHE A 54 -17.21 11.46 -10.67
N ALA A 55 -17.60 12.22 -11.69
CA ALA A 55 -17.55 11.75 -13.07
C ALA A 55 -16.08 11.68 -13.53
N LEU A 56 -15.66 10.52 -14.02
CA LEU A 56 -14.38 10.36 -14.69
C LEU A 56 -14.48 10.86 -16.14
N PRO A 57 -13.50 11.62 -16.64
CA PRO A 57 -13.53 12.13 -18.01
C PRO A 57 -13.19 11.07 -19.07
N ALA A 58 -12.63 9.93 -18.64
CA ALA A 58 -12.21 8.82 -19.48
C ALA A 58 -12.29 7.51 -18.67
N ARG A 59 -12.05 6.34 -19.30
CA ARG A 59 -12.01 5.07 -18.57
C ARG A 59 -10.82 5.03 -17.61
N PRO A 60 -10.87 4.29 -16.49
CA PRO A 60 -9.74 4.15 -15.57
C PRO A 60 -8.41 3.77 -16.25
N SER A 61 -8.43 2.87 -17.23
CA SER A 61 -7.24 2.48 -18.01
C SER A 61 -6.64 3.61 -18.85
N GLU A 62 -7.48 4.51 -19.36
CA GLU A 62 -7.06 5.72 -20.08
C GLU A 62 -6.54 6.77 -19.09
N MET A 63 -7.23 6.92 -17.96
CA MET A 63 -6.87 7.84 -16.86
C MET A 63 -5.50 7.52 -16.26
N LEU A 64 -5.09 6.24 -16.20
CA LEU A 64 -3.77 5.82 -15.71
C LEU A 64 -2.62 6.64 -16.32
N ARG A 65 -2.70 6.96 -17.62
CA ARG A 65 -1.64 7.67 -18.37
C ARG A 65 -2.07 9.04 -18.88
N ALA A 66 -3.31 9.46 -18.64
CA ALA A 66 -3.81 10.78 -19.03
C ALA A 66 -2.92 11.92 -18.48
N PRO A 67 -2.78 13.06 -19.18
CA PRO A 67 -2.01 14.20 -18.68
C PRO A 67 -2.64 14.81 -17.40
N GLU A 68 -1.86 15.58 -16.65
CA GLU A 68 -2.33 16.24 -15.42
C GLU A 68 -3.54 17.15 -15.65
N THR A 69 -3.65 17.76 -16.83
CA THR A 69 -4.79 18.60 -17.24
C THR A 69 -6.12 17.84 -17.25
N THR A 70 -6.11 16.54 -17.60
CA THR A 70 -7.29 15.68 -17.55
C THR A 70 -7.67 15.32 -16.11
N TRP A 71 -6.68 15.21 -15.22
CA TRP A 71 -6.89 14.90 -13.81
C TRP A 71 -7.33 16.09 -12.97
N ALA A 72 -6.94 17.31 -13.35
CA ALA A 72 -7.17 18.53 -12.58
C ALA A 72 -8.61 18.70 -12.02
N PRO A 73 -9.70 18.57 -12.82
CA PRO A 73 -11.06 18.73 -12.27
C PRO A 73 -11.42 17.64 -11.26
N VAL A 74 -11.00 16.39 -11.50
CA VAL A 74 -11.24 15.26 -10.58
C VAL A 74 -10.48 15.48 -9.27
N MET A 75 -9.22 15.91 -9.36
CA MET A 75 -8.36 16.17 -8.19
C MET A 75 -8.90 17.31 -7.32
N ALA A 76 -9.48 18.35 -7.90
CA ALA A 76 -10.12 19.43 -7.15
C ALA A 76 -11.33 18.92 -6.35
N GLY A 77 -12.17 18.08 -6.96
CA GLY A 77 -13.28 17.43 -6.27
C GLY A 77 -12.82 16.52 -5.12
N VAL A 78 -11.79 15.71 -5.35
CA VAL A 78 -11.20 14.85 -4.32
C VAL A 78 -10.62 15.68 -3.17
N ALA A 79 -9.91 16.78 -3.45
CA ALA A 79 -9.39 17.68 -2.42
C ALA A 79 -10.51 18.16 -1.49
N SER A 80 -11.60 18.68 -2.06
CA SER A 80 -12.75 19.17 -1.29
C SER A 80 -13.37 18.06 -0.44
N ALA A 81 -13.56 16.85 -0.98
CA ALA A 81 -14.11 15.74 -0.22
C ALA A 81 -13.18 15.25 0.90
N MET A 82 -11.86 15.30 0.69
CA MET A 82 -10.88 14.99 1.74
C MET A 82 -10.87 16.05 2.84
N ASP A 83 -11.00 17.33 2.49
CA ASP A 83 -11.11 18.44 3.45
C ASP A 83 -12.39 18.34 4.28
N GLU A 84 -13.52 17.95 3.67
CA GLU A 84 -14.75 17.67 4.41
C GLU A 84 -14.58 16.49 5.37
N ARG A 85 -13.96 15.38 4.91
CA ARG A 85 -13.65 14.24 5.78
C ARG A 85 -12.70 14.63 6.93
N ALA A 86 -11.81 15.59 6.71
CA ALA A 86 -10.88 16.08 7.71
C ALA A 86 -11.58 16.71 8.93
N LYS A 87 -12.83 17.17 8.78
CA LYS A 87 -13.61 17.79 9.87
C LYS A 87 -14.15 16.78 10.88
N ALA A 88 -14.14 15.49 10.54
CA ALA A 88 -14.65 14.40 11.38
C ALA A 88 -13.53 13.45 11.86
N LEU A 89 -12.26 13.87 11.82
CA LEU A 89 -11.13 13.00 12.16
C LEU A 89 -11.10 12.58 13.63
N ASP A 90 -11.58 13.43 14.53
CA ASP A 90 -11.72 13.14 15.96
C ASP A 90 -12.71 12.00 16.25
N LEU A 91 -13.63 11.74 15.32
CA LEU A 91 -14.61 10.66 15.40
C LEU A 91 -14.10 9.34 14.80
N LEU A 92 -12.95 9.35 14.12
CA LEU A 92 -12.42 8.16 13.45
C LEU A 92 -11.70 7.24 14.43
N SER A 93 -11.90 5.94 14.24
CA SER A 93 -11.06 4.93 14.89
C SER A 93 -9.62 5.02 14.38
N LYS A 94 -8.67 4.50 15.18
CA LYS A 94 -7.25 4.47 14.80
C LYS A 94 -6.97 3.80 13.43
N PRO A 95 -7.58 2.64 13.07
CA PRO A 95 -7.46 2.09 11.72
C PRO A 95 -7.98 3.03 10.63
N ALA A 96 -9.11 3.70 10.85
CA ALA A 96 -9.66 4.66 9.89
C ALA A 96 -8.78 5.90 9.74
N LEU A 97 -8.10 6.34 10.81
CA LEU A 97 -7.08 7.39 10.76
C LEU A 97 -5.86 6.96 9.93
N ILE A 98 -5.36 5.72 10.11
CA ILE A 98 -4.26 5.18 9.31
C ILE A 98 -4.64 5.16 7.83
N GLU A 99 -5.83 4.66 7.51
CA GLU A 99 -6.36 4.64 6.14
C GLU A 99 -6.43 6.06 5.57
N TYR A 100 -7.00 7.00 6.32
CA TYR A 100 -7.10 8.40 5.90
C TYR A 100 -5.73 9.02 5.60
N GLN A 101 -4.72 8.83 6.47
CA GLN A 101 -3.36 9.36 6.23
C GLN A 101 -2.67 8.66 5.04
N THR A 102 -2.96 7.39 4.83
CA THR A 102 -2.48 6.65 3.65
C THR A 102 -3.09 7.23 2.37
N GLN A 103 -4.39 7.51 2.37
CA GLN A 103 -5.07 8.18 1.25
C GLN A 103 -4.50 9.58 1.01
N ARG A 104 -4.23 10.35 2.07
CA ARG A 104 -3.56 11.66 1.97
C ARG A 104 -2.18 11.57 1.36
N THR A 105 -1.40 10.55 1.72
CA THR A 105 -0.07 10.33 1.14
C THR A 105 -0.16 10.14 -0.37
N VAL A 106 -1.05 9.26 -0.84
CA VAL A 106 -1.26 9.01 -2.28
C VAL A 106 -1.75 10.26 -3.01
N PHE A 107 -2.72 10.96 -2.43
CA PHE A 107 -3.28 12.18 -2.99
C PHE A 107 -2.23 13.30 -3.11
N ALA A 108 -1.43 13.50 -2.05
CA ALA A 108 -0.34 14.47 -2.05
C ALA A 108 0.74 14.13 -3.08
N GLN A 109 1.11 12.84 -3.23
CA GLN A 109 2.03 12.40 -4.26
C GLN A 109 1.52 12.70 -5.67
N ALA A 110 0.24 12.42 -5.93
CA ALA A 110 -0.39 12.72 -7.22
C ALA A 110 -0.38 14.24 -7.53
N ARG A 111 -0.41 15.09 -6.49
CA ARG A 111 -0.28 16.55 -6.61
C ARG A 111 1.16 17.06 -6.58
N ARG A 112 2.14 16.18 -6.39
CA ARG A 112 3.55 16.53 -6.16
C ARG A 112 3.75 17.49 -4.96
N ASP A 113 2.86 17.40 -3.96
CA ASP A 113 2.94 18.16 -2.71
C ASP A 113 3.79 17.40 -1.69
N TRP A 114 5.12 17.48 -1.86
CA TRP A 114 6.08 16.72 -1.03
C TRP A 114 5.99 17.03 0.47
N PRO A 115 5.83 18.28 0.93
CA PRO A 115 5.57 18.56 2.34
C PRO A 115 4.35 17.80 2.89
N ALA A 116 3.24 17.75 2.15
CA ALA A 116 2.06 16.99 2.57
C ALA A 116 2.28 15.47 2.57
N VAL A 117 3.10 14.93 1.66
CA VAL A 117 3.52 13.53 1.69
C VAL A 117 4.26 13.22 2.99
N PHE A 118 5.25 14.03 3.35
CA PHE A 118 6.04 13.81 4.57
C PHE A 118 5.20 13.92 5.84
N ASP A 119 4.31 14.91 5.93
CA ASP A 119 3.41 15.04 7.08
C ASP A 119 2.46 13.85 7.23
N ALA A 120 1.85 13.38 6.13
CA ALA A 120 0.94 12.24 6.15
C ALA A 120 1.66 10.93 6.49
N VAL A 121 2.87 10.70 5.95
CA VAL A 121 3.70 9.54 6.29
C VAL A 121 4.07 9.57 7.78
N ARG A 122 4.55 10.70 8.30
CA ARG A 122 4.87 10.85 9.74
C ARG A 122 3.67 10.51 10.62
N LYS A 123 2.50 11.10 10.34
CA LYS A 123 1.26 10.81 11.07
C LYS A 123 0.86 9.33 10.98
N THR A 124 1.03 8.72 9.81
CA THR A 124 0.79 7.28 9.64
C THR A 124 1.69 6.47 10.55
N ARG A 125 2.99 6.80 10.65
CA ARG A 125 3.94 6.12 11.54
C ARG A 125 3.58 6.29 13.01
N GLU A 126 3.20 7.49 13.43
CA GLU A 126 2.76 7.76 14.81
C GLU A 126 1.57 6.90 15.24
N LEU A 127 0.71 6.52 14.29
CA LEU A 127 -0.43 5.65 14.51
C LEU A 127 -0.09 4.15 14.52
N GLN A 128 1.11 3.72 14.10
CA GLN A 128 1.45 2.29 14.08
C GLN A 128 1.82 1.75 15.47
N GLU A 129 1.41 0.53 15.79
CA GLU A 129 1.67 -0.11 17.08
C GLU A 129 2.99 -0.86 17.12
N SER A 130 3.31 -1.59 16.04
CA SER A 130 4.55 -2.35 15.97
C SER A 130 5.71 -1.47 15.49
N GLU A 131 6.91 -1.74 16.00
CA GLU A 131 8.13 -1.08 15.55
C GLU A 131 8.37 -1.29 14.05
N SER A 132 8.19 -2.52 13.56
CA SER A 132 8.27 -2.84 12.14
C SER A 132 7.33 -1.96 11.29
N ALA A 133 6.07 -1.84 11.69
CA ALA A 133 5.10 -1.02 10.97
C ALA A 133 5.44 0.47 11.03
N ARG A 134 5.94 0.98 12.16
CA ARG A 134 6.41 2.38 12.28
C ARG A 134 7.53 2.70 11.30
N HIS A 135 8.48 1.80 11.09
CA HIS A 135 9.59 2.04 10.16
C HIS A 135 9.20 1.85 8.70
N MET A 136 8.33 0.88 8.41
CA MET A 136 7.95 0.53 7.05
C MET A 136 6.81 1.39 6.48
N ALA A 137 5.96 1.96 7.33
CA ALA A 137 4.85 2.79 6.89
C ALA A 137 5.35 4.00 6.08
N GLY A 138 4.90 4.07 4.82
CA GLY A 138 5.22 5.14 3.88
C GLY A 138 6.70 5.20 3.46
N LEU A 139 7.52 4.17 3.71
CA LEU A 139 8.95 4.16 3.39
C LEU A 139 9.20 4.53 1.91
N LEU A 140 8.57 3.80 0.98
CA LEU A 140 8.75 4.08 -0.45
C LEU A 140 8.18 5.43 -0.87
N ASN A 141 7.06 5.85 -0.28
CA ASN A 141 6.45 7.15 -0.59
C ASN A 141 7.40 8.30 -0.21
N GLU A 142 8.01 8.21 0.98
CA GLU A 142 8.98 9.19 1.47
C GLU A 142 10.27 9.20 0.64
N VAL A 143 10.85 8.02 0.35
CA VAL A 143 12.07 7.91 -0.46
C VAL A 143 11.87 8.50 -1.86
N LEU A 144 10.75 8.16 -2.51
CA LEU A 144 10.44 8.67 -3.84
C LEU A 144 10.14 10.17 -3.82
N ALA A 145 9.48 10.70 -2.79
CA ALA A 145 9.26 12.14 -2.64
C ALA A 145 10.58 12.91 -2.43
N ARG A 146 11.48 12.40 -1.57
CA ARG A 146 12.82 12.99 -1.37
C ARG A 146 13.64 12.97 -2.66
N HIS A 147 13.63 11.86 -3.38
CA HIS A 147 14.32 11.72 -4.65
C HIS A 147 13.76 12.69 -5.73
N ALA A 148 12.43 12.80 -5.83
CA ALA A 148 11.77 13.73 -6.75
C ALA A 148 12.08 15.20 -6.40
N GLN A 149 12.11 15.55 -5.11
CA GLN A 149 12.47 16.90 -4.66
C GLN A 149 13.94 17.24 -4.93
N ALA A 150 14.84 16.26 -4.82
CA ALA A 150 16.27 16.44 -5.05
C ALA A 150 16.66 16.42 -6.53
N GLY A 151 15.81 15.89 -7.43
CA GLY A 151 16.13 15.76 -8.86
C GLY A 151 17.30 14.82 -9.14
N GLY A 152 17.48 13.77 -8.32
CA GLY A 152 18.61 12.85 -8.43
C GLY A 152 18.48 11.84 -9.58
N ASP A 153 19.57 11.12 -9.85
CA ASP A 153 19.59 9.97 -10.75
C ASP A 153 19.25 8.65 -10.04
N ALA A 154 19.23 7.55 -10.77
CA ALA A 154 18.97 6.22 -10.22
C ALA A 154 19.97 5.84 -9.09
N ALA A 155 21.24 6.24 -9.21
CA ALA A 155 22.25 5.96 -8.19
C ALA A 155 21.98 6.74 -6.89
N ALA A 156 21.49 7.98 -6.99
CA ALA A 156 21.05 8.76 -5.84
C ALA A 156 19.84 8.12 -5.15
N LEU A 157 18.86 7.61 -5.90
CA LEU A 157 17.73 6.85 -5.35
C LEU A 157 18.21 5.59 -4.62
N THR A 158 19.13 4.84 -5.23
CA THR A 158 19.67 3.62 -4.63
C THR A 158 20.35 3.91 -3.30
N ARG A 159 21.24 4.92 -3.24
CA ARG A 159 21.88 5.33 -1.98
C ARG A 159 20.87 5.76 -0.93
N LEU A 160 19.90 6.60 -1.32
CA LEU A 160 18.88 7.11 -0.40
C LEU A 160 18.08 5.98 0.26
N LEU A 161 17.54 5.03 -0.52
CA LEU A 161 16.75 3.92 0.02
C LEU A 161 17.62 3.01 0.90
N ARG A 162 18.82 2.66 0.43
CA ARG A 162 19.76 1.82 1.17
C ARG A 162 20.09 2.42 2.52
N ASP A 163 20.53 3.68 2.55
CA ASP A 163 20.95 4.36 3.77
C ASP A 163 19.77 4.46 4.76
N GLN A 164 18.55 4.69 4.24
CA GLN A 164 17.34 4.70 5.08
C GLN A 164 17.02 3.33 5.67
N VAL A 165 17.19 2.23 4.93
CA VAL A 165 16.98 0.86 5.45
C VAL A 165 18.09 0.47 6.44
N LEU A 166 19.34 0.83 6.17
CA LEU A 166 20.45 0.56 7.09
C LEU A 166 20.31 1.30 8.42
N ALA A 167 19.63 2.45 8.45
CA ALA A 167 19.35 3.17 9.69
C ALA A 167 18.25 2.53 10.56
N MET A 168 17.51 1.53 10.05
CA MET A 168 16.40 0.88 10.77
C MET A 168 16.88 -0.22 11.72
N PRO A 169 16.12 -0.54 12.79
CA PRO A 169 16.39 -1.69 13.65
C PRO A 169 16.15 -3.01 12.90
N TRP A 170 17.23 -3.60 12.38
CA TRP A 170 17.17 -4.73 11.44
C TRP A 170 16.32 -5.90 11.94
N THR A 171 16.45 -6.27 13.21
CA THR A 171 15.70 -7.37 13.84
C THR A 171 14.18 -7.18 13.77
N ALA A 172 13.70 -5.94 13.78
CA ALA A 172 12.28 -5.63 13.66
C ALA A 172 11.81 -5.55 12.20
N VAL A 173 12.65 -5.08 11.28
CA VAL A 173 12.24 -4.77 9.89
C VAL A 173 12.62 -5.83 8.86
N GLU A 174 13.53 -6.77 9.17
CA GLU A 174 14.06 -7.75 8.21
C GLU A 174 12.95 -8.47 7.41
N PRO A 175 11.92 -9.08 8.02
CA PRO A 175 10.88 -9.78 7.25
C PRO A 175 10.12 -8.85 6.29
N ALA A 176 9.86 -7.61 6.72
CA ALA A 176 9.13 -6.63 5.91
C ALA A 176 9.98 -6.08 4.77
N VAL A 177 11.29 -5.87 4.99
CA VAL A 177 12.24 -5.46 3.96
C VAL A 177 12.41 -6.55 2.90
N LEU A 178 12.57 -7.81 3.30
CA LEU A 178 12.65 -8.95 2.37
C LEU A 178 11.36 -9.08 1.54
N THR A 179 10.20 -8.98 2.20
CA THR A 179 8.90 -9.00 1.52
C THR A 179 8.76 -7.85 0.52
N LEU A 180 9.15 -6.63 0.92
CA LEU A 180 9.08 -5.47 0.05
C LEU A 180 9.99 -5.64 -1.18
N ARG A 181 11.20 -6.15 -0.98
CA ARG A 181 12.15 -6.44 -2.06
C ARG A 181 11.55 -7.41 -3.07
N ASP A 182 10.99 -8.53 -2.61
CA ASP A 182 10.43 -9.55 -3.49
C ASP A 182 9.16 -9.06 -4.20
N GLN A 183 8.34 -8.26 -3.53
CA GLN A 183 7.21 -7.58 -4.16
C GLN A 183 7.68 -6.68 -5.29
N LEU A 184 8.64 -5.79 -5.04
CA LEU A 184 9.20 -4.89 -6.08
C LEU A 184 9.78 -5.67 -7.26
N ALA A 185 10.58 -6.71 -7.00
CA ALA A 185 11.16 -7.54 -8.04
C ALA A 185 10.10 -8.27 -8.90
N GLY A 186 8.97 -8.66 -8.29
CA GLY A 186 7.86 -9.33 -8.96
C GLY A 186 6.93 -8.40 -9.74
N MET A 187 7.02 -7.08 -9.56
CA MET A 187 6.12 -6.14 -10.21
C MET A 187 6.36 -6.02 -11.72
N LYS A 188 5.25 -5.98 -12.46
CA LYS A 188 5.20 -5.85 -13.92
C LYS A 188 4.15 -4.81 -14.30
N VAL A 189 4.46 -3.98 -15.31
CA VAL A 189 3.53 -2.95 -15.81
C VAL A 189 2.25 -3.61 -16.33
N GLU A 190 2.38 -4.73 -17.03
CA GLU A 190 1.28 -5.48 -17.63
C GLU A 190 0.32 -6.00 -16.56
N ALA A 191 0.82 -6.35 -15.37
CA ALA A 191 -0.03 -6.78 -14.26
C ALA A 191 -0.91 -5.64 -13.73
N VAL A 192 -0.38 -4.41 -13.67
CA VAL A 192 -1.14 -3.22 -13.25
C VAL A 192 -2.17 -2.86 -14.32
N ASP A 193 -1.78 -2.83 -15.60
CA ASP A 193 -2.68 -2.54 -16.71
C ASP A 193 -3.83 -3.56 -16.79
N ASN A 194 -3.50 -4.86 -16.73
CA ASN A 194 -4.51 -5.92 -16.73
C ASN A 194 -5.44 -5.82 -15.51
N PHE A 195 -4.95 -5.43 -14.35
CA PHE A 195 -5.81 -5.22 -13.19
C PHE A 195 -6.79 -4.06 -13.43
N VAL A 196 -6.30 -2.91 -13.92
CA VAL A 196 -7.17 -1.74 -14.16
C VAL A 196 -8.22 -2.04 -15.22
N VAL A 197 -7.85 -2.65 -16.34
CA VAL A 197 -8.80 -3.04 -17.40
C VAL A 197 -9.84 -4.05 -16.88
N ASN A 198 -9.40 -5.13 -16.23
CA ASN A 198 -10.32 -6.21 -15.86
C ASN A 198 -11.16 -5.91 -14.61
N ARG A 199 -10.78 -4.92 -13.79
CA ARG A 199 -11.48 -4.59 -12.53
C ARG A 199 -12.03 -3.19 -12.51
N LEU A 200 -11.18 -2.20 -12.73
CA LEU A 200 -11.58 -0.80 -12.55
C LEU A 200 -12.42 -0.31 -13.73
N ASP A 201 -12.07 -0.63 -14.98
CA ASP A 201 -12.89 -0.27 -16.15
C ASP A 201 -14.27 -0.92 -16.09
N LEU A 202 -14.34 -2.20 -15.70
CA LEU A 202 -15.61 -2.90 -15.51
C LEU A 202 -16.46 -2.23 -14.42
N SER A 203 -15.86 -1.92 -13.28
CA SER A 203 -16.58 -1.25 -12.18
C SER A 203 -17.06 0.14 -12.58
N ALA A 204 -16.24 0.92 -13.29
CA ALA A 204 -16.61 2.24 -13.78
C ALA A 204 -17.71 2.16 -14.85
N SER A 205 -17.70 1.14 -15.70
CA SER A 205 -18.76 0.92 -16.70
C SER A 205 -20.11 0.64 -16.06
N VAL A 206 -20.16 0.00 -14.89
CA VAL A 206 -21.40 -0.28 -14.16
C VAL A 206 -21.94 0.98 -13.46
N SER A 207 -21.08 1.92 -13.12
CA SER A 207 -21.43 3.15 -12.38
C SER A 207 -21.56 4.39 -13.28
N ASP A 208 -21.78 4.23 -14.58
CA ASP A 208 -21.81 5.32 -15.57
C ASP A 208 -20.57 6.24 -15.47
N ASN A 209 -19.40 5.63 -15.29
CA ASN A 209 -18.11 6.28 -15.09
C ASN A 209 -18.05 7.22 -13.86
N LYS A 210 -18.91 6.99 -12.86
CA LYS A 210 -18.84 7.67 -11.57
C LYS A 210 -17.95 6.89 -10.60
N ALA A 211 -17.07 7.59 -9.90
CA ALA A 211 -16.14 7.04 -8.95
C ALA A 211 -16.30 7.68 -7.56
N THR A 212 -16.13 6.90 -6.50
CA THR A 212 -16.03 7.42 -5.13
C THR A 212 -14.61 7.90 -4.84
N VAL A 213 -14.39 8.64 -3.73
CA VAL A 213 -13.05 9.03 -3.28
C VAL A 213 -12.12 7.81 -3.18
N GLY A 214 -12.57 6.73 -2.54
CA GLY A 214 -11.77 5.51 -2.38
C GLY A 214 -11.34 4.90 -3.72
N PHE A 215 -12.25 4.85 -4.69
CA PHE A 215 -11.93 4.39 -6.06
C PHE A 215 -10.87 5.27 -6.73
N LEU A 216 -11.02 6.60 -6.61
CA LEU A 216 -10.06 7.55 -7.19
C LEU A 216 -8.69 7.44 -6.54
N ILE A 217 -8.62 7.31 -5.21
CA ILE A 217 -7.35 7.10 -4.51
C ILE A 217 -6.69 5.79 -4.97
N GLN A 218 -7.47 4.72 -5.14
CA GLN A 218 -6.95 3.46 -5.69
C GLN A 218 -6.41 3.64 -7.11
N LEU A 219 -7.11 4.39 -7.97
CA LEU A 219 -6.65 4.66 -9.33
C LEU A 219 -5.37 5.52 -9.36
N LEU A 220 -5.30 6.55 -8.51
CA LEU A 220 -4.10 7.38 -8.33
C LEU A 220 -2.90 6.57 -7.81
N ALA A 221 -3.14 5.63 -6.90
CA ALA A 221 -2.13 4.68 -6.43
C ALA A 221 -1.57 3.81 -7.57
N MET A 222 -2.43 3.28 -8.44
CA MET A 222 -1.98 2.50 -9.61
C MET A 222 -1.22 3.37 -10.59
N ARG A 223 -1.67 4.61 -10.83
CA ARG A 223 -0.94 5.59 -11.63
C ARG A 223 0.45 5.87 -11.07
N PHE A 224 0.56 6.07 -9.75
CA PHE A 224 1.85 6.24 -9.08
C PHE A 224 2.77 5.03 -9.28
N GLN A 225 2.24 3.81 -9.20
CA GLN A 225 3.04 2.61 -9.49
C GLN A 225 3.57 2.60 -10.92
N VAL A 226 2.74 2.91 -11.91
CA VAL A 226 3.12 2.92 -13.33
C VAL A 226 4.10 4.04 -13.67
N LEU A 227 3.87 5.25 -13.16
CA LEU A 227 4.64 6.43 -13.55
C LEU A 227 5.88 6.67 -12.68
N GLU A 228 5.84 6.26 -11.41
CA GLU A 228 6.91 6.60 -10.46
C GLU A 228 7.71 5.38 -9.99
N VAL A 229 7.02 4.29 -9.61
CA VAL A 229 7.69 3.11 -9.01
C VAL A 229 8.32 2.22 -10.07
N LEU A 230 7.55 1.76 -11.06
CA LEU A 230 7.99 0.78 -12.04
C LEU A 230 9.19 1.24 -12.88
N PRO A 231 9.27 2.51 -13.34
CA PRO A 231 10.46 3.01 -14.03
C PRO A 231 11.73 3.03 -13.16
N LYS A 232 11.55 3.03 -11.84
CA LYS A 232 12.64 3.09 -10.85
C LYS A 232 12.86 1.74 -10.15
N ARG A 233 12.13 0.69 -10.55
CA ARG A 233 12.08 -0.62 -9.86
C ARG A 233 13.46 -1.21 -9.66
N ASP A 234 14.29 -1.24 -10.71
CA ASP A 234 15.59 -1.91 -10.65
C ASP A 234 16.54 -1.21 -9.67
N ALA A 235 16.50 0.14 -9.61
CA ALA A 235 17.27 0.92 -8.64
C ALA A 235 16.78 0.70 -7.20
N LEU A 236 15.47 0.57 -6.99
CA LEU A 236 14.86 0.26 -5.69
C LEU A 236 15.25 -1.15 -5.22
N VAL A 237 15.16 -2.16 -6.09
CA VAL A 237 15.56 -3.55 -5.78
C VAL A 237 17.04 -3.63 -5.46
N ALA A 238 17.89 -2.99 -6.27
CA ALA A 238 19.34 -2.94 -6.03
C ALA A 238 19.69 -2.32 -4.68
N ALA A 239 18.97 -1.27 -4.25
CA ALA A 239 19.17 -0.64 -2.95
C ALA A 239 18.86 -1.58 -1.78
N LEU A 240 17.77 -2.33 -1.90
CA LEU A 240 17.37 -3.31 -0.90
C LEU A 240 18.35 -4.48 -0.85
N ASP A 241 18.77 -4.98 -2.00
CA ASP A 241 19.77 -6.05 -2.10
C ASP A 241 21.10 -5.65 -1.45
N ASP A 242 21.58 -4.42 -1.68
CA ASP A 242 22.80 -3.87 -1.04
C ASP A 242 22.64 -3.78 0.49
N ALA A 243 21.52 -3.21 0.97
CA ALA A 243 21.25 -3.10 2.41
C ALA A 243 21.17 -4.47 3.10
N ILE A 244 20.48 -5.44 2.48
CA ILE A 244 20.36 -6.81 2.98
C ILE A 244 21.75 -7.48 3.05
N ALA A 245 22.57 -7.34 2.00
CA ALA A 245 23.90 -7.93 1.96
C ALA A 245 24.80 -7.37 3.07
N GLN A 246 24.79 -6.04 3.28
CA GLN A 246 25.57 -5.40 4.34
C GLN A 246 25.14 -5.86 5.73
N ARG A 247 23.83 -5.97 6.00
CA ARG A 247 23.31 -6.48 7.27
C ARG A 247 23.68 -7.94 7.54
N LYS A 248 23.78 -8.77 6.50
CA LYS A 248 24.24 -10.17 6.63
C LYS A 248 25.73 -10.30 6.91
N ALA A 249 26.55 -9.31 6.53
CA ALA A 249 27.99 -9.33 6.77
C ALA A 249 28.38 -8.85 8.19
N GLU A 250 27.55 -8.01 8.82
CA GLU A 250 27.81 -7.39 10.14
C GLU A 250 28.04 -8.39 11.30
N PRO A 251 27.26 -9.48 11.45
CA PRO A 251 27.48 -10.48 12.51
C PRO A 251 28.83 -11.18 12.40
N ALA A 252 29.34 -11.36 11.17
CA ALA A 252 30.62 -12.02 10.92
C ALA A 252 31.83 -11.15 11.32
N ALA A 253 31.66 -9.83 11.38
CA ALA A 253 32.69 -8.90 11.81
C ALA A 253 32.74 -8.79 13.35
N ALA A 254 31.59 -8.77 14.01
CA ALA A 254 31.51 -8.70 15.48
C ALA A 254 32.05 -9.97 16.16
N ALA A 255 31.94 -11.15 15.53
CA ALA A 255 32.47 -12.40 16.07
C ALA A 255 34.00 -12.56 15.92
N ARG A 256 34.68 -11.65 15.21
CA ARG A 256 36.14 -11.67 15.00
C ARG A 256 36.90 -10.68 15.91
N GLN A 257 36.18 -9.86 16.65
CA GLN A 257 36.72 -8.95 17.66
C GLN A 257 36.63 -9.60 19.03
#